data_AF-A0A254QB94-F1
#
_entry.id   AF-A0A254QB94-F1
#
_cell.length_a   1.000
_cell.length_b   1.000
_cell.length_c   1.000
_cell.angle_alpha   90.00
_cell.angle_beta   90.00
_cell.angle_gamma   90.00
#
_symmetry.space_group_name_H-M   'P 1'
#
loop_
_entity.id
_entity.type
_entity.pdbx_description
1 polymer ?
#
loop_
_entity_poly.entity_id
_entity_poly.type
_entity_poly.pdbx_seq_one_letter_code
_entity_poly.pdbx_strand_id
1 'polypeptide(L)'
;MEATTRYNYYEILELPASSPQHEVTAAYERARNTYSGENPAIYTIFSEHEAREFLVLIEEAYQVLGNKILRNIYDQRLLSGMASLNDLTYASIVEASKKVAPTETAKPVEKKPANSYTKDEAMEAEIKAQENWTGEFIKKVREYKGITVERMSEITKINAWYVKAIEKTEPDNLPAIVFVRGYVVQIARALGVNDKVVADSYMKTFKKALGK
;
A
#
# COMPACT_ATOMS: atom_id res chain seq x y z
N MET A 1 7.74 -14.59 -14.00
CA MET A 1 7.50 -13.95 -15.31
C MET A 1 6.70 -12.71 -14.99
N GLU A 2 7.25 -11.53 -15.23
CA GLU A 2 6.49 -10.29 -15.05
C GLU A 2 5.38 -10.30 -16.10
N ALA A 3 4.13 -10.42 -15.64
CA ALA A 3 2.98 -10.29 -16.52
C ALA A 3 2.92 -8.83 -16.98
N THR A 4 3.46 -8.54 -18.16
CA THR A 4 3.29 -7.25 -18.80
C THR A 4 1.82 -7.14 -19.21
N THR A 5 1.01 -6.51 -18.36
CA THR A 5 -0.42 -6.34 -18.61
C THR A 5 -0.60 -5.52 -19.88
N ARG A 6 -1.36 -6.03 -20.85
CA ARG A 6 -1.68 -5.31 -22.10
C ARG A 6 -2.51 -4.03 -21.86
N TYR A 7 -3.05 -3.90 -20.65
CA TYR A 7 -3.98 -2.85 -20.25
C TYR A 7 -3.30 -1.80 -19.37
N ASN A 8 -3.69 -0.55 -19.57
CA ASN A 8 -3.27 0.57 -18.73
C ASN A 8 -4.14 0.65 -17.45
N TYR A 9 -3.74 1.46 -16.46
CA TYR A 9 -4.45 1.53 -15.17
C TYR A 9 -5.85 2.11 -15.25
N TYR A 10 -6.14 2.94 -16.26
CA TYR A 10 -7.50 3.43 -16.49
C TYR A 10 -8.37 2.31 -17.05
N GLU A 11 -7.84 1.50 -17.97
CA GLU A 11 -8.54 0.31 -18.50
C GLU A 11 -8.78 -0.74 -17.43
N ILE A 12 -7.81 -0.97 -16.53
CA ILE A 12 -7.94 -1.90 -15.40
C ILE A 12 -9.06 -1.49 -14.45
N LEU A 13 -9.25 -0.18 -14.22
CA LEU A 13 -10.36 0.34 -13.41
C LEU A 13 -11.63 0.63 -14.22
N GLU A 14 -11.65 0.33 -15.52
CA GLU A 14 -12.75 0.62 -16.44
C GLU A 14 -13.18 2.11 -16.43
N LEU A 15 -12.20 3.01 -16.45
CA LEU A 15 -12.38 4.45 -16.39
C LEU A 15 -11.80 5.17 -17.62
N PRO A 16 -12.36 6.30 -18.05
CA PRO A 16 -11.67 7.20 -18.97
C PRO A 16 -10.52 7.95 -18.26
N ALA A 17 -9.46 8.32 -19.02
CA ALA A 17 -8.32 9.07 -18.47
C ALA A 17 -8.69 10.43 -17.85
N SER A 18 -9.81 11.02 -18.28
CA SER A 18 -10.36 12.27 -17.76
C SER A 18 -11.11 12.14 -16.43
N SER A 19 -11.25 10.92 -15.88
CA SER A 19 -12.12 10.68 -14.70
C SER A 19 -11.67 11.47 -13.48
N PRO A 20 -12.55 12.16 -12.76
CA PRO A 20 -12.21 12.84 -11.51
C PRO A 20 -11.78 11.86 -10.40
N GLN A 21 -11.13 12.39 -9.37
CA GLN A 21 -10.54 11.55 -8.31
C GLN A 21 -11.55 10.66 -7.58
N HIS A 22 -12.76 11.17 -7.33
CA HIS A 22 -13.80 10.41 -6.64
C HIS A 22 -14.29 9.21 -7.46
N GLU A 23 -14.27 9.31 -8.80
CA GLU A 23 -14.61 8.19 -9.67
C GLU A 23 -13.53 7.11 -9.63
N VAL A 24 -12.24 7.49 -9.55
CA VAL A 24 -11.13 6.54 -9.35
C VAL A 24 -11.32 5.72 -8.07
N THR A 25 -11.67 6.38 -6.96
CA THR A 25 -11.95 5.71 -5.70
C THR A 25 -13.18 4.79 -5.80
N ALA A 26 -14.27 5.27 -6.40
CA ALA A 26 -15.48 4.46 -6.55
C ALA A 26 -15.27 3.24 -7.47
N ALA A 27 -14.50 3.39 -8.56
CA ALA A 27 -14.17 2.31 -9.47
C ALA A 27 -13.27 1.26 -8.80
N TYR A 28 -12.27 1.71 -8.03
CA TYR A 28 -11.43 0.84 -7.22
C TYR A 28 -12.26 0.02 -6.23
N GLU A 29 -13.15 0.64 -5.46
CA GLU A 29 -14.00 -0.06 -4.49
C GLU A 29 -14.90 -1.09 -5.18
N ARG A 30 -15.50 -0.72 -6.32
CA ARG A 30 -16.33 -1.63 -7.12
C ARG A 30 -15.52 -2.81 -7.63
N ALA A 31 -14.38 -2.56 -8.26
CA ALA A 31 -13.52 -3.61 -8.80
C ALA A 31 -13.02 -4.53 -7.68
N ARG A 32 -12.53 -3.98 -6.56
CA ARG A 32 -12.10 -4.78 -5.42
C ARG A 32 -13.21 -5.68 -4.89
N ASN A 33 -14.43 -5.17 -4.74
CA ASN A 33 -15.56 -5.98 -4.26
C ASN A 33 -15.90 -7.10 -5.26
N THR A 34 -15.86 -6.82 -6.56
CA THR A 34 -16.13 -7.82 -7.62
C THR A 34 -15.12 -8.96 -7.62
N TYR A 35 -13.83 -8.64 -7.50
CA TYR A 35 -12.73 -9.60 -7.60
C TYR A 35 -12.26 -10.16 -6.24
N SER A 36 -12.85 -9.70 -5.13
CA SER A 36 -12.57 -10.23 -3.79
C SER A 36 -12.98 -11.69 -3.66
N GLY A 37 -12.29 -12.44 -2.81
CA GLY A 37 -12.65 -13.83 -2.53
C GLY A 37 -13.98 -14.01 -1.80
N GLU A 38 -14.54 -12.92 -1.27
CA GLU A 38 -15.86 -12.87 -0.63
C GLU A 38 -17.01 -12.91 -1.64
N ASN A 39 -16.74 -12.81 -2.95
CA ASN A 39 -17.75 -12.89 -4.00
C ASN A 39 -17.71 -14.27 -4.69
N PRO A 40 -18.60 -15.21 -4.34
CA PRO A 40 -18.57 -16.57 -4.91
C PRO A 40 -18.74 -16.60 -6.43
N ALA A 41 -19.37 -15.57 -7.02
CA ALA A 41 -19.61 -15.50 -8.46
C ALA A 41 -18.32 -15.33 -9.27
N ILE A 42 -17.25 -14.77 -8.68
CA ILE A 42 -16.00 -14.55 -9.43
C ILE A 42 -15.35 -15.87 -9.85
N TYR A 43 -15.44 -16.88 -9.00
CA TYR A 43 -14.85 -18.20 -9.21
C TYR A 43 -15.52 -19.02 -10.31
N THR A 44 -16.66 -18.54 -10.83
CA THR A 44 -17.34 -19.14 -11.98
C THR A 44 -16.66 -18.73 -13.30
N ILE A 45 -16.01 -17.57 -13.32
CA ILE A 45 -15.40 -16.98 -14.53
C ILE A 45 -13.87 -17.05 -14.46
N PHE A 46 -13.30 -16.88 -13.27
CA PHE A 46 -11.85 -16.86 -13.03
C PHE A 46 -11.45 -17.93 -12.02
N SER A 47 -10.26 -18.50 -12.17
CA SER A 47 -9.64 -19.27 -11.09
C SER A 47 -9.31 -18.36 -9.90
N GLU A 48 -9.14 -18.96 -8.71
CA GLU A 48 -8.73 -18.21 -7.52
C GLU A 48 -7.39 -17.49 -7.72
N HIS A 49 -6.49 -18.11 -8.49
CA HIS A 49 -5.22 -17.50 -8.82
C HIS A 49 -5.39 -16.26 -9.70
N GLU A 50 -6.17 -16.35 -10.77
CA GLU A 50 -6.44 -15.23 -11.68
C GLU A 50 -7.17 -14.09 -10.98
N ALA A 51 -8.14 -14.38 -10.11
CA ALA A 51 -8.83 -13.36 -9.32
C ALA A 51 -7.86 -12.59 -8.41
N ARG A 52 -6.92 -13.31 -7.76
CA ARG A 52 -5.86 -12.68 -6.96
C ARG A 52 -4.92 -11.83 -7.81
N GLU A 53 -4.57 -12.25 -9.02
CA GLU A 53 -3.75 -11.45 -9.94
C GLU A 53 -4.48 -10.17 -10.40
N PHE A 54 -5.77 -10.27 -10.72
CA PHE A 54 -6.60 -9.11 -11.06
C PHE A 54 -6.68 -8.11 -9.90
N LEU A 55 -6.85 -8.60 -8.66
CA LEU A 55 -6.81 -7.73 -7.48
C LEU A 55 -5.49 -6.97 -7.36
N VAL A 56 -4.35 -7.62 -7.64
CA VAL A 56 -3.04 -6.92 -7.62
C VAL A 56 -3.03 -5.78 -8.65
N LEU A 57 -3.52 -6.01 -9.85
CA LEU A 57 -3.57 -4.98 -10.90
C LEU A 57 -4.50 -3.81 -10.53
N ILE A 58 -5.67 -4.12 -9.96
CA ILE A 58 -6.63 -3.11 -9.47
C ILE A 58 -6.00 -2.23 -8.39
N GLU A 59 -5.18 -2.82 -7.53
CA GLU A 59 -4.46 -2.10 -6.48
C GLU A 59 -3.34 -1.22 -7.00
N GLU A 60 -2.52 -1.73 -7.92
CA GLU A 60 -1.49 -0.93 -8.58
C GLU A 60 -2.11 0.27 -9.30
N ALA A 61 -3.22 0.03 -10.00
CA ALA A 61 -3.98 1.08 -10.66
C ALA A 61 -4.46 2.15 -9.68
N TYR A 62 -5.04 1.74 -8.55
CA TYR A 62 -5.48 2.69 -7.54
C TYR A 62 -4.32 3.42 -6.85
N GLN A 63 -3.18 2.78 -6.62
CA GLN A 63 -2.03 3.47 -6.01
C GLN A 63 -1.48 4.57 -6.92
N VAL A 64 -1.47 4.36 -8.23
CA VAL A 64 -1.04 5.37 -9.20
C VAL A 64 -2.12 6.43 -9.41
N LEU A 65 -3.34 6.03 -9.79
CA LEU A 65 -4.42 6.94 -10.14
C LEU A 65 -5.06 7.62 -8.91
N GLY A 66 -4.93 7.01 -7.73
CA GLY A 66 -5.36 7.54 -6.44
C GLY A 66 -4.52 8.73 -5.95
N ASN A 67 -3.26 8.81 -6.39
CA ASN A 67 -2.33 9.84 -5.98
C ASN A 67 -2.12 10.86 -7.10
N LYS A 68 -2.53 12.11 -6.87
CA LYS A 68 -2.44 13.19 -7.86
C LYS A 68 -1.05 13.37 -8.50
N ILE A 69 0.03 13.16 -7.74
CA ILE A 69 1.40 13.29 -8.25
C ILE A 69 1.74 12.10 -9.16
N LEU A 70 1.47 10.87 -8.69
CA LEU A 70 1.76 9.66 -9.46
C LEU A 70 0.89 9.59 -10.72
N ARG A 71 -0.40 9.94 -10.60
CA ARG A 71 -1.34 10.07 -11.71
C ARG A 71 -0.83 11.05 -12.77
N ASN A 72 -0.33 12.22 -12.37
CA ASN A 72 0.22 13.17 -13.34
C ASN A 72 1.44 12.59 -14.08
N ILE A 73 2.39 11.98 -13.35
CA ILE A 73 3.56 11.33 -13.97
C ILE A 73 3.13 10.23 -14.94
N TYR A 74 2.14 9.44 -14.54
CA TYR A 74 1.54 8.40 -15.35
C TYR A 74 0.89 8.95 -16.62
N ASP A 75 0.06 9.98 -16.49
CA ASP A 75 -0.60 10.65 -17.61
C ASP A 75 0.44 11.24 -18.57
N GLN A 76 1.49 11.91 -18.07
CA GLN A 76 2.57 12.45 -18.90
C GLN A 76 3.27 11.37 -19.71
N ARG A 77 3.56 10.21 -19.09
CA ARG A 77 4.17 9.07 -19.78
C ARG A 77 3.22 8.45 -20.80
N LEU A 78 1.94 8.30 -20.45
CA LEU A 78 0.91 7.78 -21.34
C LEU A 78 0.74 8.67 -22.57
N LEU A 79 0.75 10.01 -22.40
CA LEU A 79 0.66 10.98 -23.51
C LEU A 79 1.92 11.05 -24.37
N SER A 80 3.09 10.72 -23.83
CA SER A 80 4.36 10.80 -24.58
C SER A 80 4.42 9.88 -25.80
N GLY A 81 3.52 8.88 -25.91
CA GLY A 81 3.41 7.95 -27.03
C GLY A 81 4.63 7.04 -27.25
N MET A 82 5.70 7.22 -26.46
CA MET A 82 6.98 6.52 -26.53
C MET A 82 7.22 5.61 -25.31
N ALA A 83 6.33 5.62 -24.31
CA ALA A 83 6.45 4.80 -23.13
C ALA A 83 6.13 3.33 -23.46
N SER A 84 7.08 2.43 -23.23
CA SER A 84 6.83 0.99 -23.27
C SER A 84 5.93 0.62 -22.08
N LEU A 85 5.12 -0.44 -22.16
CA LEU A 85 4.27 -0.89 -21.04
C LEU A 85 5.07 -1.08 -19.73
N ASN A 86 6.36 -1.42 -19.83
CA ASN A 86 7.28 -1.51 -18.69
C ASN A 86 7.52 -0.16 -17.98
N ASP A 87 7.42 0.96 -18.70
CA ASP A 87 7.56 2.34 -18.19
C ASP A 87 6.28 2.87 -17.54
N LEU A 88 5.17 2.13 -17.62
CA LEU A 88 3.90 2.44 -16.97
C LEU A 88 3.67 1.60 -15.70
N THR A 89 4.59 0.69 -15.37
CA THR A 89 4.52 -0.12 -14.15
C THR A 89 4.60 0.74 -12.89
N TYR A 90 3.98 0.28 -11.81
CA TYR A 90 3.93 1.01 -10.53
C TYR A 90 5.34 1.38 -10.05
N ALA A 91 6.28 0.44 -10.10
CA ALA A 91 7.66 0.64 -9.71
C ALA A 91 8.34 1.78 -10.48
N SER A 92 8.15 1.82 -11.81
CA SER A 92 8.78 2.84 -12.67
C SER A 92 8.21 4.25 -12.43
N ILE A 93 6.92 4.36 -12.09
CA ILE A 93 6.23 5.62 -11.80
C ILE A 93 6.70 6.18 -10.46
N VAL A 94 6.83 5.32 -9.45
CA VAL A 94 7.39 5.67 -8.14
C VAL A 94 8.86 6.08 -8.26
N GLU A 95 9.63 5.48 -9.18
CA GLU A 95 11.00 5.91 -9.43
C GLU A 95 11.05 7.30 -10.09
N ALA A 96 10.17 7.57 -11.07
CA ALA A 96 10.06 8.90 -11.67
C ALA A 96 9.66 9.96 -10.63
N SER A 97 8.73 9.66 -9.73
CA SER A 97 8.30 10.64 -8.72
C SER A 97 9.44 11.05 -7.79
N LYS A 98 10.45 10.18 -7.60
CA LYS A 98 11.67 10.50 -6.85
C LYS A 98 12.62 11.40 -7.64
N LYS A 99 12.68 11.25 -8.97
CA LYS A 99 13.56 12.04 -9.88
C LYS A 99 12.99 13.42 -10.22
N VAL A 100 11.66 13.55 -10.30
CA VAL A 100 10.93 14.82 -10.53
C VAL A 100 10.96 15.74 -9.29
N ALA A 101 11.57 15.29 -8.18
CA ALA A 101 11.87 16.14 -7.04
C ALA A 101 13.29 16.75 -7.11
N PRO A 102 13.52 17.83 -7.87
CA PRO A 102 14.45 18.87 -7.48
C PRO A 102 13.68 20.17 -7.18
N THR A 103 13.73 20.58 -5.90
CA THR A 103 13.55 21.95 -5.37
C THR A 103 12.52 22.87 -6.04
N GLU A 104 11.40 23.18 -5.35
CA GLU A 104 11.05 24.57 -4.97
C GLU A 104 9.76 24.66 -4.12
N THR A 105 9.84 25.50 -3.08
CA THR A 105 8.81 25.83 -2.09
C THR A 105 8.39 24.70 -1.14
N ALA A 106 9.39 24.14 -0.47
CA ALA A 106 9.24 23.97 0.97
C ALA A 106 9.00 25.37 1.59
N LYS A 107 7.74 25.84 1.57
CA LYS A 107 7.24 26.47 2.79
C LYS A 107 7.58 25.46 3.88
N PRO A 108 8.23 25.86 4.99
CA PRO A 108 8.31 25.00 6.14
C PRO A 108 6.87 24.71 6.53
N VAL A 109 6.29 23.62 6.00
CA VAL A 109 5.31 22.88 6.78
C VAL A 109 6.17 22.47 7.94
N GLU A 110 6.03 23.27 9.00
CA GLU A 110 6.65 23.08 10.28
C GLU A 110 6.75 21.58 10.47
N LYS A 111 7.98 21.11 10.67
CA LYS A 111 8.19 19.89 11.43
C LYS A 111 7.46 20.14 12.75
N LYS A 112 6.13 19.98 12.80
CA LYS A 112 5.41 19.89 14.05
C LYS A 112 6.13 18.75 14.75
N PRO A 113 6.78 19.05 15.88
CA PRO A 113 7.58 18.06 16.55
C PRO A 113 6.70 16.84 16.82
N ALA A 114 7.33 15.68 16.67
CA ALA A 114 7.03 14.40 17.28
C ALA A 114 5.64 14.25 17.91
N ASN A 115 4.93 13.18 17.51
CA ASN A 115 3.91 12.53 18.32
C ASN A 115 4.19 12.77 19.82
N SER A 116 3.36 13.59 20.47
CA SER A 116 3.45 13.86 21.89
C SER A 116 2.85 12.67 22.64
N TYR A 117 3.43 11.49 22.50
CA TYR A 117 3.12 10.39 23.39
C TYR A 117 3.97 10.53 24.64
N THR A 118 3.35 10.25 25.79
CA THR A 118 4.07 10.12 27.04
C THR A 118 4.95 8.89 26.93
N LYS A 119 6.28 9.09 26.99
CA LYS A 119 7.23 7.98 26.96
C LYS A 119 7.06 7.16 28.23
N ASP A 120 6.48 5.98 28.08
CA ASP A 120 6.40 4.98 29.12
C ASP A 120 7.65 4.11 29.01
N GLU A 121 8.50 4.16 30.03
CA GLU A 121 9.77 3.42 30.03
C GLU A 121 9.57 1.90 29.92
N ALA A 122 8.47 1.37 30.48
CA ALA A 122 8.16 -0.05 30.39
C ALA A 122 7.73 -0.42 28.96
N MET A 123 6.92 0.40 28.31
CA MET A 123 6.52 0.18 26.92
C MET A 123 7.71 0.31 25.95
N GLU A 124 8.60 1.28 26.17
CA GLU A 124 9.81 1.43 25.35
C GLU A 124 10.76 0.24 25.51
N ALA A 125 10.89 -0.30 26.73
CA ALA A 125 11.66 -1.52 26.98
C ALA A 125 11.03 -2.73 26.29
N GLU A 126 9.71 -2.88 26.36
CA GLU A 126 8.96 -3.93 25.66
C GLU A 126 9.16 -3.85 24.14
N ILE A 127 9.03 -2.66 23.55
CA ILE A 127 9.25 -2.43 22.11
C ILE A 127 10.67 -2.82 21.69
N LYS A 128 11.69 -2.45 22.49
CA LYS A 128 13.10 -2.74 22.18
C LYS A 128 13.44 -4.22 22.32
N ALA A 129 12.86 -4.92 23.29
CA ALA A 129 13.08 -6.34 23.51
C ALA A 129 12.22 -7.23 22.60
N GLN A 130 11.26 -6.65 21.87
CA GLN A 130 10.34 -7.45 21.06
C GLN A 130 11.02 -8.04 19.82
N GLU A 131 10.96 -9.37 19.72
CA GLU A 131 11.39 -10.13 18.54
C GLU A 131 10.20 -10.67 17.73
N ASN A 132 9.03 -10.86 18.37
CA ASN A 132 7.84 -11.39 17.71
C ASN A 132 6.85 -10.27 17.36
N TRP A 133 6.83 -9.85 16.10
CA TRP A 133 6.03 -8.73 15.62
C TRP A 133 4.77 -9.23 14.90
N THR A 134 3.66 -9.30 15.64
CA THR A 134 2.33 -9.59 15.07
C THR A 134 1.65 -8.30 14.61
N GLY A 135 0.58 -8.43 13.80
CA GLY A 135 -0.26 -7.27 13.46
C GLY A 135 -0.80 -6.55 14.70
N GLU A 136 -1.20 -7.31 15.71
CA GLU A 136 -1.71 -6.76 16.97
C GLU A 136 -0.63 -5.98 17.73
N PHE A 137 0.62 -6.45 17.72
CA PHE A 137 1.71 -5.71 18.34
C PHE A 137 2.05 -4.43 17.56
N ILE A 138 2.03 -4.47 16.22
CA ILE A 138 2.18 -3.28 15.38
C ILE A 138 1.09 -2.25 15.72
N LYS A 139 -0.16 -2.69 15.88
CA LYS A 139 -1.28 -1.85 16.32
C LYS A 139 -1.02 -1.25 17.71
N LYS A 140 -0.61 -2.06 18.68
CA LYS A 140 -0.28 -1.63 20.05
C LYS A 140 0.75 -0.51 20.04
N VAL A 141 1.84 -0.67 19.26
CA VAL A 141 2.89 0.35 19.15
C VAL A 141 2.40 1.62 18.46
N ARG A 142 1.57 1.48 17.42
CA ARG A 142 0.95 2.62 16.72
C ARG A 142 0.09 3.44 17.67
N GLU A 143 -0.78 2.78 18.43
CA GLU A 143 -1.72 3.41 19.37
C GLU A 143 -0.97 4.06 20.55
N TYR A 144 0.03 3.38 21.10
CA TYR A 144 0.93 3.95 22.10
C TYR A 144 1.60 5.25 21.61
N LYS A 145 2.04 5.28 20.35
CA LYS A 145 2.63 6.48 19.74
C LYS A 145 1.59 7.52 19.32
N GLY A 146 0.30 7.31 19.60
CA GLY A 146 -0.78 8.24 19.28
C GLY A 146 -1.02 8.46 17.78
N ILE A 147 -0.63 7.50 16.93
CA ILE A 147 -0.80 7.60 15.47
C ILE A 147 -2.14 6.95 15.10
N THR A 148 -3.06 7.68 14.47
CA THR A 148 -4.28 7.07 13.92
C THR A 148 -3.99 6.27 12.65
N VAL A 149 -4.91 5.39 12.23
CA VAL A 149 -4.76 4.64 10.97
C VAL A 149 -4.70 5.61 9.78
N GLU A 150 -5.52 6.65 9.80
CA GLU A 150 -5.59 7.69 8.78
C GLU A 150 -4.26 8.45 8.72
N ARG A 151 -3.69 8.79 9.88
CA ARG A 151 -2.38 9.43 9.93
C ARG A 151 -1.26 8.51 9.46
N MET A 152 -1.32 7.22 9.81
CA MET A 152 -0.38 6.22 9.31
C MET A 152 -0.45 6.12 7.78
N SER A 153 -1.67 6.10 7.23
CA SER A 153 -1.93 6.11 5.80
C SER A 153 -1.35 7.36 5.12
N GLU A 154 -1.53 8.54 5.71
CA GLU A 154 -0.96 9.79 5.18
C GLU A 154 0.57 9.78 5.14
N ILE A 155 1.22 9.26 6.18
CA ILE A 155 2.69 9.25 6.33
C ILE A 155 3.30 8.20 5.39
N THR A 156 2.72 7.01 5.34
CA THR A 156 3.26 5.87 4.59
C THR A 156 2.78 5.82 3.14
N LYS A 157 1.69 6.52 2.81
CA LYS A 157 0.95 6.40 1.53
C LYS A 157 0.34 5.01 1.30
N ILE A 158 0.29 4.18 2.33
CA ILE A 158 -0.45 2.91 2.32
C ILE A 158 -1.92 3.22 2.56
N ASN A 159 -2.84 2.58 1.85
CA ASN A 159 -4.28 2.74 2.11
C ASN A 159 -4.62 2.39 3.57
N ALA A 160 -5.45 3.21 4.25
CA ALA A 160 -5.89 2.98 5.62
C ALA A 160 -6.53 1.59 5.84
N TRP A 161 -7.18 1.06 4.81
CA TRP A 161 -7.70 -0.31 4.82
C TRP A 161 -6.59 -1.35 4.97
N TYR A 162 -5.47 -1.19 4.26
CA TYR A 162 -4.31 -2.08 4.37
C TYR A 162 -3.58 -1.98 5.69
N VAL A 163 -3.50 -0.78 6.26
CA VAL A 163 -2.98 -0.62 7.61
C VAL A 163 -3.83 -1.44 8.60
N LYS A 164 -5.16 -1.39 8.49
CA LYS A 164 -6.07 -2.21 9.31
C LYS A 164 -5.92 -3.71 9.05
N ALA A 165 -5.81 -4.13 7.79
CA ALA A 165 -5.67 -5.55 7.43
C ALA A 165 -4.34 -6.13 7.95
N ILE A 166 -3.25 -5.36 7.91
CA ILE A 166 -1.96 -5.72 8.54
C ILE A 166 -2.11 -5.88 10.05
N GLU A 167 -2.76 -4.92 10.70
CA GLU A 167 -2.92 -4.94 12.16
C GLU A 167 -3.79 -6.09 12.66
N LYS A 168 -4.75 -6.53 11.85
CA LYS A 168 -5.58 -7.70 12.16
C LYS A 168 -4.97 -9.03 11.70
N THR A 169 -3.88 -8.99 10.94
CA THR A 169 -3.29 -10.18 10.30
C THR A 169 -4.34 -10.96 9.50
N GLU A 170 -5.12 -10.26 8.67
CA GLU A 170 -6.14 -10.86 7.79
C GLU A 170 -5.54 -11.11 6.39
N PRO A 171 -4.96 -12.30 6.11
CA PRO A 171 -4.22 -12.56 4.88
C PRO A 171 -5.08 -12.45 3.62
N ASP A 172 -6.37 -12.75 3.71
CA ASP A 172 -7.29 -12.69 2.57
C ASP A 172 -7.61 -11.23 2.17
N ASN A 173 -7.41 -10.29 3.11
CA ASN A 173 -7.59 -8.85 2.90
C ASN A 173 -6.27 -8.12 2.61
N LEU A 174 -5.19 -8.86 2.32
CA LEU A 174 -3.87 -8.31 2.04
C LEU A 174 -3.44 -8.64 0.61
N PRO A 175 -2.69 -7.76 -0.06
CA PRO A 175 -2.29 -7.97 -1.44
C PRO A 175 -1.18 -9.03 -1.53
N ALA A 176 -0.57 -9.19 -2.71
CA ALA A 176 0.52 -10.15 -2.88
C ALA A 176 1.62 -9.98 -1.82
N ILE A 177 2.16 -11.11 -1.37
CA ILE A 177 3.08 -11.23 -0.22
C ILE A 177 4.27 -10.25 -0.26
N VAL A 178 4.74 -9.91 -1.46
CA VAL A 178 5.84 -8.95 -1.68
C VAL A 178 5.47 -7.52 -1.28
N PHE A 179 4.22 -7.10 -1.55
CA PHE A 179 3.70 -5.80 -1.14
C PHE A 179 3.48 -5.73 0.36
N VAL A 180 2.94 -6.79 0.96
CA VAL A 180 2.73 -6.88 2.41
C VAL A 180 4.04 -6.63 3.15
N ARG A 181 5.14 -7.27 2.73
CA ARG A 181 6.46 -7.02 3.30
C ARG A 181 6.87 -5.54 3.18
N GLY A 182 6.65 -4.93 2.01
CA GLY A 182 6.94 -3.52 1.78
C GLY A 182 6.13 -2.58 2.68
N TYR A 183 4.84 -2.89 2.90
CA TYR A 183 3.97 -2.13 3.79
C TYR A 183 4.42 -2.21 5.25
N VAL A 184 4.75 -3.41 5.72
CA VAL A 184 5.24 -3.62 7.09
C VAL A 184 6.55 -2.85 7.33
N VAL A 185 7.47 -2.84 6.36
CA VAL A 185 8.71 -2.03 6.42
C VAL A 185 8.39 -0.54 6.56
N GLN A 186 7.45 -0.01 5.76
CA GLN A 186 7.08 1.40 5.81
C GLN A 186 6.40 1.79 7.13
N ILE A 187 5.52 0.94 7.65
CA ILE A 187 4.87 1.13 8.96
C ILE A 187 5.93 1.12 10.06
N ALA A 188 6.85 0.15 10.06
CA ALA A 188 7.91 0.06 11.07
C ALA A 188 8.81 1.31 11.08
N ARG A 189 9.16 1.84 9.90
CA ARG A 189 9.88 3.12 9.78
C ARG A 189 9.09 4.28 10.34
N ALA A 190 7.79 4.38 10.04
CA ALA A 190 6.92 5.42 10.57
C ALA A 190 6.77 5.34 12.10
N LEU A 191 6.84 4.13 12.68
CA LEU A 191 6.84 3.90 14.12
C LEU A 191 8.22 4.13 14.78
N GLY A 192 9.29 4.25 14.00
CA GLY A 192 10.65 4.41 14.52
C GLY A 192 11.20 3.14 15.19
N VAL A 193 10.79 1.96 14.71
CA VAL A 193 11.28 0.66 15.17
C VAL A 193 12.13 -0.01 14.07
N ASN A 194 12.82 -1.11 14.40
CA ASN A 194 13.68 -1.80 13.45
C ASN A 194 12.87 -2.48 12.33
N ASP A 195 12.85 -1.86 11.15
CA ASP A 195 12.04 -2.28 10.00
C ASP A 195 12.33 -3.70 9.52
N LYS A 196 13.59 -4.11 9.52
CA LYS A 196 14.00 -5.47 9.13
C LYS A 196 13.47 -6.52 10.09
N VAL A 197 13.64 -6.32 11.41
CA VAL A 197 13.17 -7.25 12.45
C VAL A 197 11.64 -7.38 12.40
N VAL A 198 10.93 -6.25 12.31
CA VAL A 198 9.46 -6.25 12.24
C VAL A 198 8.98 -6.98 10.99
N ALA A 199 9.54 -6.68 9.82
CA ALA A 199 9.14 -7.31 8.58
C ALA A 199 9.45 -8.82 8.55
N ASP A 200 10.64 -9.24 8.98
CA ASP A 200 11.00 -10.66 8.98
C ASP A 200 10.10 -11.47 9.92
N SER A 201 9.85 -10.93 11.12
CA SER A 201 9.02 -11.56 12.13
C SER A 201 7.55 -11.63 11.72
N TYR A 202 6.96 -10.52 11.26
CA TYR A 202 5.58 -10.48 10.77
C TYR A 202 5.37 -11.44 9.61
N MET A 203 6.28 -11.43 8.62
CA MET A 203 6.14 -12.26 7.42
C MET A 203 6.24 -13.76 7.73
N LYS A 204 6.93 -14.16 8.79
CA LYS A 204 7.00 -15.56 9.24
C LYS A 204 5.62 -16.05 9.71
N THR A 205 4.91 -15.23 10.48
CA THR A 205 3.55 -15.53 10.95
C THR A 205 2.54 -15.44 9.80
N PHE A 206 2.70 -14.44 8.94
CA PHE A 206 1.85 -14.23 7.77
C PHE A 206 1.87 -15.39 6.78
N LYS A 207 3.04 -15.97 6.49
CA LYS A 207 3.18 -17.14 5.61
C LYS A 207 2.46 -18.38 6.16
N LYS A 208 2.60 -18.64 7.46
CA LYS A 208 1.88 -19.73 8.13
C LYS A 208 0.37 -19.54 8.03
N ALA A 209 -0.13 -18.31 8.18
CA ALA A 209 -1.55 -17.99 8.03
C ALA A 209 -2.06 -18.18 6.59
N LEU A 210 -1.20 -17.97 5.59
CA LEU A 210 -1.46 -18.26 4.17
C LEU A 210 -1.38 -19.76 3.82
N GLY A 211 -1.06 -20.65 4.77
CA GLY A 211 -0.85 -22.07 4.51
C GLY A 211 0.41 -22.38 3.69
N LYS A 212 1.41 -21.49 3.72
CA LYS A 212 2.68 -21.60 2.97
C LYS A 212 3.92 -21.61 3.87
#